data_AF-A0A941S673-F1
#
_entry.id   AF-A0A941S673-F1
#
_cell.length_a   1.000
_cell.length_b   1.000
_cell.length_c   1.000
_cell.angle_alpha   90.00
_cell.angle_beta   90.00
_cell.angle_gamma   90.00
#
_symmetry.space_group_name_H-M   'P 1'
#
loop_
_entity.id
_entity.type
_entity.pdbx_description
1 polymer ?
#
loop_
_entity_poly.entity_id
_entity_poly.type
_entity_poly.pdbx_seq_one_letter_code
_entity_poly.pdbx_strand_id
1 'polypeptide(L)'
;MHPSTAPALGNLPLDVGNGVGSQYGNYEMRPVGETRDAAGNRCVVFNWDRPLNKNFAIRYSSASCESRAHPVWMNTTDYTRAIIPISQSNLKDRSDR
;
A
#
# COMPACT_ATOMS: atom_id res chain seq x y z
N MET A 1 40.71 -6.01 -19.00
CA MET A 1 39.36 -6.46 -18.61
C MET A 1 39.17 -6.11 -17.14
N HIS A 2 38.40 -5.07 -16.83
CA HIS A 2 38.08 -4.73 -15.44
C HIS A 2 36.86 -5.55 -15.00
N PRO A 3 36.90 -6.28 -13.88
CA PRO A 3 35.71 -6.93 -13.36
C PRO A 3 34.75 -5.84 -12.86
N SER A 4 33.54 -5.84 -13.44
CA SER A 4 32.44 -5.02 -12.97
C SER A 4 31.91 -5.63 -11.67
N THR A 5 32.35 -5.10 -10.53
CA THR A 5 31.80 -5.47 -9.22
C THR A 5 30.35 -5.01 -9.17
N ALA A 6 29.40 -5.93 -9.34
CA ALA A 6 28.00 -5.65 -9.03
C ALA A 6 27.90 -5.26 -7.54
N PRO A 7 27.15 -4.20 -7.18
CA PRO A 7 26.93 -3.89 -5.78
C PRO A 7 26.28 -5.09 -5.12
N ALA A 8 26.80 -5.52 -3.98
CA ALA A 8 26.18 -6.55 -3.16
C ALA A 8 24.73 -6.12 -2.93
N LEU A 9 23.77 -6.93 -3.39
CA LEU A 9 22.37 -6.78 -3.01
C LEU A 9 22.36 -6.91 -1.49
N GLY A 10 22.31 -5.78 -0.79
CA GLY A 10 22.25 -5.77 0.68
C GLY A 10 21.17 -6.73 1.11
N ASN A 11 21.47 -7.60 2.07
CA ASN A 11 20.59 -8.69 2.51
C ASN A 11 19.14 -8.22 2.54
N LEU A 12 18.38 -8.56 1.49
CA LEU A 12 16.96 -8.34 1.50
C LEU A 12 16.46 -9.17 2.68
N PRO A 13 15.70 -8.61 3.62
CA PRO A 13 15.14 -9.41 4.70
C PRO A 13 14.15 -10.38 4.05
N LEU A 14 14.65 -11.59 3.74
CA LEU A 14 13.86 -12.70 3.23
C LEU A 14 13.04 -13.35 4.34
N ASP A 15 13.29 -12.96 5.59
CA ASP A 15 12.57 -13.46 6.76
C ASP A 15 11.11 -12.98 6.75
N VAL A 16 10.21 -13.95 6.70
CA VAL A 16 8.77 -13.80 6.89
C VAL A 16 8.42 -14.40 8.25
N GLY A 17 8.08 -13.59 9.24
CA GLY A 17 7.97 -14.05 10.64
C GLY A 17 8.00 -12.94 11.67
N ASN A 18 7.53 -13.18 12.90
CA ASN A 18 7.55 -12.21 14.02
C ASN A 18 6.98 -10.81 13.69
N GLY A 19 5.97 -10.73 12.81
CA GLY A 19 5.40 -9.47 12.33
C GLY A 19 6.24 -8.77 11.24
N VAL A 20 7.32 -9.38 10.78
CA VAL A 20 8.15 -8.93 9.65
C VAL A 20 7.66 -9.56 8.35
N GLY A 21 7.70 -8.76 7.27
CA GLY A 21 7.16 -9.16 5.97
C GLY A 21 5.62 -9.17 5.95
N SER A 22 5.04 -9.88 4.98
CA SER A 22 3.59 -10.09 4.90
C SER A 22 3.24 -11.44 5.51
N GLN A 23 3.73 -11.72 6.73
CA GLN A 23 3.59 -13.01 7.40
C GLN A 23 2.14 -13.50 7.48
N TYR A 24 1.19 -12.58 7.59
CA TYR A 24 -0.24 -12.87 7.65
C TYR A 24 -0.99 -12.50 6.35
N GLY A 25 -0.25 -12.33 5.25
CA GLY A 25 -0.75 -11.89 3.95
C GLY A 25 -0.94 -10.39 3.82
N ASN A 26 -1.40 -9.96 2.65
CA ASN A 26 -1.92 -8.62 2.38
C ASN A 26 -3.29 -8.77 1.74
N TYR A 27 -4.22 -7.88 2.06
CA TYR A 27 -5.46 -7.76 1.30
C TYR A 27 -5.25 -6.89 0.08
N GLU A 28 -5.99 -7.18 -0.98
CA GLU A 28 -5.90 -6.44 -2.24
C GLU A 28 -6.27 -4.98 -2.03
N MET A 29 -5.53 -4.10 -2.70
CA MET A 29 -5.84 -2.67 -2.72
C MET A 29 -7.20 -2.42 -3.36
N ARG A 30 -8.03 -1.57 -2.73
CA ARG A 30 -9.36 -1.21 -3.26
C ARG A 30 -9.61 0.29 -3.20
N PRO A 31 -10.32 0.86 -4.19
CA PRO A 31 -10.79 2.23 -4.11
C PRO A 31 -11.85 2.36 -3.02
N VAL A 32 -11.76 3.42 -2.22
CA VAL A 32 -12.68 3.67 -1.09
C VAL A 32 -13.38 5.02 -1.16
N GLY A 33 -12.97 5.88 -2.10
CA GLY A 33 -13.60 7.16 -2.33
C GLY A 33 -12.75 8.08 -3.18
N GLU A 34 -13.17 9.33 -3.22
CA GLU A 34 -12.50 10.39 -3.95
C GLU A 34 -12.25 11.59 -3.05
N THR A 35 -11.16 12.29 -3.33
CA THR A 35 -10.80 13.54 -2.67
C THR A 35 -10.18 14.49 -3.69
N ARG A 36 -9.72 15.65 -3.23
CA ARG A 36 -8.93 16.60 -4.04
C ARG A 36 -7.62 16.94 -3.35
N ASP A 37 -6.58 17.15 -4.14
CA ASP A 37 -5.32 17.69 -3.63
C ASP A 37 -5.41 19.22 -3.39
N ALA A 38 -4.34 19.80 -2.86
CA ALA A 38 -4.25 21.24 -2.59
C ALA A 38 -4.39 22.12 -3.86
N ALA A 39 -4.11 21.57 -5.04
CA ALA A 39 -4.28 22.24 -6.33
C ALA A 39 -5.70 22.03 -6.93
N GLY A 40 -6.56 21.28 -6.25
CA GLY A 40 -7.91 20.96 -6.65
C GLY A 40 -8.03 19.81 -7.66
N ASN A 41 -6.97 19.07 -7.93
CA ASN A 41 -7.01 17.91 -8.83
C ASN A 41 -7.79 16.77 -8.20
N ARG A 42 -8.51 16.00 -9.03
CA ARG A 42 -9.24 14.82 -8.56
C ARG A 42 -8.25 13.74 -8.14
N CYS A 43 -8.52 13.13 -7.01
CA CYS A 43 -7.76 12.01 -6.49
C CYS A 43 -8.69 10.84 -6.14
N VAL A 44 -8.30 9.63 -6.54
CA VAL A 44 -8.95 8.40 -6.07
C VAL A 44 -8.19 7.90 -4.84
N VAL A 45 -8.90 7.67 -3.75
CA VAL A 45 -8.31 7.13 -2.52
C VAL A 45 -8.40 5.61 -2.55
N PHE A 46 -7.27 4.96 -2.32
CA PHE A 46 -7.16 3.52 -2.24
C PHE A 46 -6.75 3.10 -0.84
N ASN A 47 -7.36 2.04 -0.33
CA ASN A 47 -6.93 1.38 0.89
C ASN A 47 -6.34 0.01 0.59
N TRP A 48 -5.34 -0.40 1.37
CA TRP A 48 -4.94 -1.78 1.51
C TRP A 48 -4.66 -2.08 2.98
N ASP A 49 -5.08 -3.26 3.40
CA ASP A 49 -4.98 -3.69 4.79
C ASP A 49 -3.98 -4.84 4.89
N ARG A 50 -3.13 -4.81 5.92
CA ARG A 50 -2.13 -5.83 6.21
C ARG A 50 -2.37 -6.40 7.59
N PRO A 51 -2.85 -7.65 7.72
CA PRO A 51 -3.05 -8.27 9.02
C PRO A 51 -1.72 -8.33 9.81
N LEU A 52 -1.78 -7.96 11.09
CA LEU A 52 -0.66 -8.04 12.01
C LEU A 52 -0.74 -9.27 12.92
N ASN A 53 -1.97 -9.70 13.21
CA ASN A 53 -2.29 -10.88 14.01
C ASN A 53 -3.81 -11.15 13.87
N LYS A 54 -4.32 -12.10 14.66
CA LYS A 54 -5.74 -12.49 14.66
C LYS A 54 -6.74 -11.37 14.99
N ASN A 55 -6.30 -10.27 15.59
CA ASN A 55 -7.17 -9.20 16.09
C ASN A 55 -7.01 -7.88 15.33
N PHE A 56 -5.86 -7.64 14.71
CA PHE A 56 -5.50 -6.32 14.17
C PHE A 56 -4.92 -6.38 12.77
N ALA A 57 -5.14 -5.30 12.01
CA ALA A 57 -4.49 -5.04 10.74
C ALA A 57 -3.99 -3.59 10.69
N ILE A 58 -2.98 -3.32 9.86
CA ILE A 58 -2.62 -1.95 9.49
C ILE A 58 -3.37 -1.61 8.20
N ARG A 59 -4.17 -0.55 8.25
CA ARG A 59 -4.72 0.10 7.06
C ARG A 59 -3.73 1.15 6.56
N TYR A 60 -3.38 1.03 5.30
CA TYR A 60 -2.69 2.06 4.55
C TYR A 60 -3.69 2.67 3.58
N SER A 61 -3.63 3.99 3.45
CA SER A 61 -4.39 4.71 2.45
C SER A 61 -3.42 5.51 1.60
N SER A 62 -3.60 5.50 0.28
CA SER A 62 -2.96 6.45 -0.63
C SER A 62 -3.99 7.19 -1.47
N ALA A 63 -3.63 8.39 -1.91
CA ALA A 63 -4.38 9.14 -2.89
C ALA A 63 -3.63 9.09 -4.21
N SER A 64 -4.30 8.66 -5.28
CA SER A 64 -3.78 8.72 -6.65
C SER A 64 -4.45 9.89 -7.36
N CYS A 65 -3.70 10.96 -7.60
CA CYS A 65 -4.17 12.24 -8.11
C CYS A 65 -3.76 12.44 -9.57
N GLU A 66 -4.63 13.04 -10.37
CA GLU A 66 -4.29 13.43 -11.74
C GLU A 66 -3.11 14.42 -11.77
N SER A 67 -2.11 14.18 -12.62
CA SER A 67 -0.98 15.09 -12.82
C SER A 67 -1.30 16.16 -13.84
N ARG A 68 -1.22 17.44 -13.44
CA ARG A 68 -1.28 18.57 -14.39
C ARG A 68 -0.02 18.72 -15.23
N ALA A 69 1.13 18.31 -14.70
CA ALA A 69 2.41 18.43 -15.40
C ALA A 69 2.51 17.45 -16.58
N HIS A 70 1.88 16.28 -16.43
CA HIS A 70 1.87 15.22 -17.45
C HIS A 70 0.46 14.63 -17.57
N PRO A 71 -0.30 14.99 -18.63
CA PRO A 71 -1.61 14.40 -18.88
C PRO A 71 -1.54 12.86 -18.89
N VAL A 72 -2.56 12.20 -18.36
CA VAL A 72 -2.68 10.73 -18.22
C VAL A 72 -1.81 10.12 -17.09
N TRP A 73 -0.90 10.89 -16.48
CA TRP A 73 -0.13 10.40 -15.34
C TRP A 73 -0.90 10.60 -14.04
N MET A 74 -0.66 9.69 -13.09
CA MET A 74 -1.18 9.81 -11.74
C MET A 74 -0.03 9.92 -10.75
N ASN A 75 -0.10 10.89 -9.86
CA ASN A 75 0.81 11.05 -8.74
C ASN A 75 0.20 10.35 -7.52
N THR A 76 0.92 9.41 -6.94
CA THR A 76 0.50 8.74 -5.71
C THR A 76 1.13 9.42 -4.50
N THR A 77 0.31 9.77 -3.52
CA THR A 77 0.77 10.28 -2.22
C THR A 77 0.27 9.37 -1.10
N ASP A 78 1.15 9.07 -0.15
CA ASP A 78 0.76 8.41 1.09
C ASP A 78 -0.23 9.32 1.83
N TYR A 79 -1.38 8.76 2.17
CA TYR A 79 -2.48 9.53 2.73
C TYR A 79 -2.56 9.31 4.24
N THR A 80 -2.74 8.07 4.68
CA THR A 80 -2.82 7.74 6.10
C THR A 80 -2.32 6.32 6.40
N ARG A 81 -1.91 6.08 7.65
CA ARG A 81 -1.63 4.76 8.20
C ARG A 81 -2.27 4.63 9.57
N ALA A 82 -3.05 3.57 9.78
CA ALA A 82 -3.74 3.34 11.05
C ALA A 82 -3.77 1.85 11.41
N ILE A 83 -3.67 1.53 12.70
CA ILE A 83 -3.97 0.18 13.20
C ILE A 83 -5.49 0.11 13.41
N ILE A 84 -6.12 -0.88 12.80
CA ILE A 84 -7.56 -1.13 12.91
C ILE A 84 -7.81 -2.53 13.48
N PRO A 85 -8.90 -2.75 14.23
CA PRO A 85 -9.41 -4.08 14.49
C PRO A 85 -9.67 -4.81 13.16
N ILE A 86 -9.34 -6.10 13.09
CA ILE A 86 -9.53 -6.89 11.86
C ILE A 86 -11.00 -6.97 11.44
N SER A 87 -11.94 -6.85 12.38
CA SER A 87 -13.38 -6.78 12.13
C SER A 87 -13.82 -5.50 11.38
N GLN A 88 -12.97 -4.47 11.34
CA GLN A 88 -13.18 -3.25 10.56
C GLN A 88 -12.52 -3.30 9.18
N SER A 89 -11.76 -4.37 8.89
CA SER A 89 -11.20 -4.60 7.55
C SER A 89 -12.28 -5.17 6.64
N ASN A 90 -12.81 -4.30 5.76
CA ASN A 90 -13.76 -4.67 4.72
C ASN A 90 -13.09 -5.19 3.44
N LEU A 91 -11.76 -5.35 3.45
CA LEU A 91 -10.97 -5.82 2.30
C LEU A 91 -10.76 -7.35 2.29
N LYS A 92 -11.22 -8.04 3.35
CA LYS A 92 -11.02 -9.48 3.56
C LYS A 92 -11.93 -10.38 2.70
N ASP A 93 -13.14 -9.92 2.38
CA ASP A 93 -14.25 -10.81 1.94
C ASP A 93 -14.52 -10.84 0.43
N ARG A 94 -13.68 -10.23 -0.42
CA ARG A 94 -13.96 -10.14 -1.88
C ARG A 94 -12.93 -10.81 -2.78
N SER A 95 -12.08 -11.67 -2.22
CA SER A 95 -11.11 -12.48 -2.98
C SER A 95 -11.76 -13.63 -3.77
N ASP A 96 -13.06 -13.92 -3.56
CA ASP A 96 -13.81 -15.00 -4.23
C ASP A 96 -14.80 -14.47 -5.29
N ARG A 97 -14.29 -13.85 -6.35
CA ARG A 97 -15.06 -13.71 -7.60
C ARG A 97 -14.19 -13.83 -8.84
#